data_AF-A0A6J1BCJ5-F1
#
_entry.id   AF-A0A6J1BCJ5-F1
#
_cell.length_a   1.000
_cell.length_b   1.000
_cell.length_c   1.000
_cell.angle_alpha   90.00
_cell.angle_beta   90.00
_cell.angle_gamma   90.00
#
_symmetry.space_group_name_H-M   'P 1'
#
loop_
_entity.id
_entity.type
_entity.pdbx_description
1 polymer ?
#
loop_
_entity_poly.entity_id
_entity_poly.type
_entity_poly.pdbx_seq_one_letter_code
_entity_poly.pdbx_strand_id
1 'polypeptide(L)'
;MGFLLMTVEYLAALILIVVFGLVSIIIFEAYRRRHNNAHVEAPAIFEDPKSLKQVPCPNIFDPAEKYLSLIFPAFNEEHRLPGALDETMNYLQQRVAKDKSFSYEVLIIDDGSKDGTKRVAFDFVKKYGVDNVRVILLGKNHGKGEAIRKGMLHSRGELLLMLDADGATKVTDLEKLENQIHVVARKDTHREDSAASDTSFRISDVPIVAFGSRAHLEEKALATRKWYRNFLMKGFHLVVLLTAGPGIRDTQCGFKMFTRSAARKLFANIRLKRWCFDVELVFLCKWFSIPMLEISVNWSEIPGSKVNPLSIPNMLWELALMSVGYRTRMWKINS
;
A
#
# COMPACT_ATOMS: atom_id res chain seq x y z
N MET A 1 29.51 -39.33 27.77
CA MET A 1 28.53 -38.31 28.23
C MET A 1 29.10 -36.89 28.18
N GLY A 2 30.27 -36.61 28.76
CA GLY A 2 30.82 -35.24 28.86
C GLY A 2 31.13 -34.51 27.54
N PHE A 3 31.63 -35.22 26.52
CA PHE A 3 31.92 -34.60 25.21
C PHE A 3 30.67 -34.10 24.49
N LEU A 4 29.56 -34.85 24.56
CA LEU A 4 28.28 -34.48 23.94
C LEU A 4 27.63 -33.29 24.65
N LEU A 5 27.74 -33.22 25.99
CA LEU A 5 27.26 -32.08 26.78
C LEU A 5 28.05 -30.81 26.43
N MET A 6 29.38 -30.93 26.36
CA MET A 6 30.27 -29.82 26.02
C MET A 6 30.00 -29.29 24.61
N THR A 7 29.79 -30.15 23.61
CA THR A 7 29.44 -29.71 22.24
C THR A 7 28.08 -29.02 22.18
N VAL A 8 27.09 -29.50 22.96
CA VAL A 8 25.78 -28.85 23.07
C VAL A 8 25.88 -27.48 23.73
N GLU A 9 26.69 -27.34 24.79
CA GLU A 9 26.94 -26.06 25.47
C GLU A 9 27.64 -25.04 24.55
N TYR A 10 28.67 -25.46 23.81
CA TYR A 10 29.33 -24.59 22.83
C TYR A 10 28.39 -24.17 21.71
N LEU A 11 27.56 -25.08 21.20
CA LEU A 11 26.57 -24.76 20.18
C LEU A 11 25.51 -23.78 20.72
N ALA A 12 25.03 -23.99 21.94
CA ALA A 12 24.07 -23.10 22.59
C ALA A 12 24.67 -21.70 22.83
N ALA A 13 25.92 -21.61 23.31
CA ALA A 13 26.63 -20.35 23.49
C ALA A 13 26.84 -19.62 22.15
N LEU A 14 27.24 -20.34 21.10
CA LEU A 14 27.38 -19.78 19.75
C LEU A 14 26.05 -19.24 19.23
N ILE A 15 24.95 -19.99 19.40
CA ILE A 15 23.60 -19.54 19.04
C ILE A 15 23.25 -18.25 19.80
N LEU A 16 23.53 -18.19 21.10
CA LEU A 16 23.19 -17.05 21.94
C LEU A 16 23.99 -15.79 21.53
N ILE A 17 25.29 -15.94 21.22
CA ILE A 17 26.12 -14.85 20.69
C ILE A 17 25.59 -14.35 19.34
N VAL A 18 25.24 -15.26 18.43
CA VAL A 18 24.69 -14.89 17.11
C VAL A 18 23.34 -14.19 17.28
N VAL A 19 22.46 -14.69 18.13
CA VAL A 19 21.16 -14.07 18.43
C VAL A 19 21.35 -12.69 19.04
N PHE A 20 22.24 -12.53 20.02
CA PHE A 20 22.51 -11.24 20.66
C PHE A 20 23.10 -10.23 19.66
N GLY A 21 24.02 -10.67 18.80
CA GLY A 21 24.59 -9.86 17.72
C GLY A 21 23.50 -9.39 16.75
N LEU A 22 22.64 -10.30 16.28
CA LEU A 22 21.51 -9.95 15.40
C LEU A 22 20.55 -8.96 16.05
N VAL A 23 20.17 -9.19 17.31
CA VAL A 23 19.29 -8.26 18.06
C VAL A 23 19.94 -6.89 18.19
N SER A 24 21.23 -6.83 18.50
CA SER A 24 21.98 -5.58 18.62
C SER A 24 22.03 -4.82 17.29
N ILE A 25 22.24 -5.51 16.17
CA ILE A 25 22.21 -4.90 14.83
C ILE A 25 20.80 -4.38 14.50
N ILE A 26 19.74 -5.15 14.81
CA ILE A 26 18.35 -4.71 14.58
C ILE A 26 18.04 -3.45 15.38
N ILE A 27 18.42 -3.41 16.67
CA ILE A 27 18.22 -2.25 17.54
C ILE A 27 19.01 -1.05 17.01
N PHE A 28 20.29 -1.25 16.68
CA PHE A 28 21.13 -0.20 16.12
C PHE A 28 20.58 0.34 14.80
N GLU A 29 20.13 -0.52 13.90
CA GLU A 29 19.56 -0.12 12.62
C GLU A 29 18.21 0.60 12.78
N ALA A 30 17.36 0.12 13.69
CA ALA A 30 16.10 0.78 14.03
C ALA A 30 16.36 2.18 14.64
N TYR A 31 17.38 2.31 15.48
CA TYR A 31 17.85 3.60 16.02
C TYR A 31 18.44 4.50 14.94
N ARG A 32 19.28 3.97 14.03
CA ARG A 32 19.84 4.71 12.90
C ARG A 32 18.74 5.28 12.00
N ARG A 33 17.72 4.48 11.71
CA ARG A 33 16.55 4.89 10.92
C ARG A 33 15.64 5.87 11.65
N ARG A 34 15.68 5.96 12.97
CA ARG A 34 14.98 7.03 13.72
C ARG A 34 15.42 8.43 13.26
N HIS A 35 16.71 8.60 13.00
CA HIS A 35 17.29 9.88 12.60
C HIS A 35 17.37 10.05 11.08
N ASN A 36 17.40 8.95 10.32
CA ASN A 36 17.53 8.96 8.87
C ASN A 36 16.20 8.59 8.19
N ASN A 37 15.18 9.44 8.35
CA ASN A 37 13.85 9.30 7.74
C ASN A 37 13.66 10.23 6.55
N ALA A 38 14.68 10.38 5.70
CA ALA A 38 14.49 11.05 4.42
C ALA A 38 13.60 10.16 3.53
N HIS A 39 12.29 10.30 3.68
CA HIS A 39 11.41 10.14 2.53
C HIS A 39 11.84 11.13 1.48
N VAL A 40 11.57 10.81 0.22
CA VAL A 40 12.02 11.66 -0.86
C VAL A 40 11.26 12.98 -0.75
N GLU A 41 11.92 14.08 -0.39
CA GLU A 41 11.35 15.43 -0.46
C GLU A 41 11.44 16.01 -1.88
N ALA A 42 11.70 15.18 -2.90
CA ALA A 42 11.61 15.66 -4.28
C ALA A 42 10.21 16.26 -4.48
N PRO A 43 10.13 17.51 -4.96
CA PRO A 43 8.85 18.12 -5.26
C PRO A 43 8.15 17.21 -6.27
N ALA A 44 6.94 16.77 -5.97
CA ALA A 44 6.10 16.11 -6.95
C ALA A 44 5.65 17.19 -7.94
N ILE A 45 6.52 17.51 -8.89
CA ILE A 45 6.23 18.45 -9.95
C ILE A 45 5.35 17.72 -10.96
N PHE A 46 4.14 18.21 -11.12
CA PHE A 46 3.25 17.79 -12.19
C PHE A 46 3.53 18.69 -13.39
N GLU A 47 4.18 18.17 -14.42
CA GLU A 47 4.30 18.87 -15.69
C GLU A 47 3.10 18.54 -16.57
N ASP A 48 2.38 19.56 -17.04
CA ASP A 48 1.41 19.36 -18.12
C ASP A 48 2.18 19.19 -19.44
N PRO A 49 2.19 17.98 -20.04
CA PRO A 49 2.93 17.74 -21.27
C PRO A 49 2.39 18.53 -22.47
N LYS A 50 1.22 19.16 -22.36
CA LYS A 50 0.65 20.03 -23.42
C LYS A 50 1.03 21.50 -23.25
N SER A 51 1.13 22.01 -22.03
CA SER A 51 1.30 23.45 -21.77
C SER A 51 2.64 23.84 -21.15
N LEU A 52 3.49 22.87 -20.78
CA LEU A 52 4.75 23.08 -20.03
C LEU A 52 4.57 23.89 -18.73
N LYS A 53 3.33 24.12 -18.29
CA LYS A 53 3.03 24.79 -17.03
C LYS A 53 3.23 23.82 -15.89
N GLN A 54 3.84 24.30 -14.81
CA GLN A 54 3.86 23.58 -13.55
C GLN A 54 2.43 23.57 -12.98
N VAL A 55 1.93 22.37 -12.72
CA VAL A 55 0.63 22.17 -12.05
C VAL A 55 0.91 22.07 -10.55
N PRO A 56 0.12 22.77 -9.70
CA PRO A 56 0.26 22.70 -8.25
C PRO A 56 0.25 21.26 -7.77
N CYS A 57 1.07 20.97 -6.77
CA CYS A 57 1.13 19.66 -6.16
C CYS A 57 0.13 19.61 -4.99
N PRO A 58 -1.06 19.00 -5.17
CA PRO A 58 -2.01 18.90 -4.07
C PRO A 58 -1.45 18.05 -2.95
N ASN A 59 -1.95 18.31 -1.76
CA ASN A 59 -1.61 17.57 -0.56
C ASN A 59 -2.85 16.84 -0.04
N ILE A 60 -2.65 15.65 0.51
CA ILE A 60 -3.71 14.89 1.17
C ILE A 60 -4.41 15.69 2.29
N PHE A 61 -3.70 16.64 2.92
CA PHE A 61 -4.25 17.53 3.95
C PHE A 61 -5.16 18.63 3.40
N ASP A 62 -5.11 18.91 2.11
CA ASP A 62 -6.05 19.83 1.45
C ASP A 62 -7.46 19.20 1.36
N PRO A 63 -8.53 20.01 1.24
CA PRO A 63 -9.87 19.52 0.92
C PRO A 63 -9.88 18.62 -0.32
N ALA A 64 -10.78 17.65 -0.37
CA ALA A 64 -10.93 16.81 -1.55
C ALA A 64 -11.50 17.62 -2.72
N GLU A 65 -10.92 17.45 -3.91
CA GLU A 65 -11.40 18.06 -5.17
C GLU A 65 -12.07 17.03 -6.08
N LYS A 66 -11.77 15.74 -5.85
CA LYS A 66 -12.30 14.61 -6.63
C LYS A 66 -13.00 13.65 -5.68
N TYR A 67 -13.94 12.89 -6.21
CA TYR A 67 -14.55 11.80 -5.45
C TYR A 67 -13.58 10.61 -5.29
N LEU A 68 -12.93 10.19 -6.38
CA LEU A 68 -12.04 9.01 -6.38
C LEU A 68 -10.63 9.33 -6.94
N SER A 69 -9.58 8.96 -6.21
CA SER A 69 -8.21 8.91 -6.74
C SER A 69 -7.74 7.48 -6.90
N LEU A 70 -7.18 7.14 -8.06
CA LEU A 70 -6.62 5.82 -8.34
C LEU A 70 -5.09 5.93 -8.44
N ILE A 71 -4.36 5.17 -7.63
CA ILE A 71 -2.92 5.27 -7.45
C ILE A 71 -2.25 4.03 -8.04
N PHE A 72 -1.43 4.23 -9.07
CA PHE A 72 -0.68 3.19 -9.78
C PHE A 72 0.84 3.34 -9.54
N PRO A 73 1.46 2.53 -8.66
CA PRO A 73 2.90 2.44 -8.60
C PRO A 73 3.43 1.67 -9.82
N ALA A 74 4.38 2.25 -10.54
CA ALA A 74 4.96 1.67 -11.75
C ALA A 74 6.50 1.61 -11.66
N PHE A 75 7.07 0.43 -11.90
CA PHE A 75 8.51 0.24 -12.05
C PHE A 75 8.82 -0.79 -13.13
N ASN A 76 9.30 -0.31 -14.28
CA ASN A 76 9.54 -1.12 -15.47
C ASN A 76 8.30 -1.91 -15.92
N GLU A 77 7.22 -1.17 -16.18
CA GLU A 77 5.88 -1.65 -16.53
C GLU A 77 5.46 -1.27 -17.96
N GLU A 78 6.40 -0.94 -18.87
CA GLU A 78 6.10 -0.45 -20.23
C GLU A 78 5.06 -1.31 -20.97
N HIS A 79 5.11 -2.63 -20.78
CA HIS A 79 4.21 -3.57 -21.45
C HIS A 79 2.91 -3.87 -20.71
N ARG A 80 2.86 -3.68 -19.39
CA ARG A 80 1.68 -4.06 -18.56
C ARG A 80 0.82 -2.87 -18.20
N LEU A 81 1.44 -1.71 -17.98
CA LEU A 81 0.77 -0.47 -17.62
C LEU A 81 -0.30 -0.03 -18.64
N PRO A 82 -0.10 -0.10 -19.97
CA PRO A 82 -1.13 0.33 -20.93
C PRO A 82 -2.45 -0.42 -20.77
N GLY A 83 -2.40 -1.75 -20.66
CA GLY A 83 -3.60 -2.58 -20.54
C GLY A 83 -4.36 -2.31 -19.24
N ALA A 84 -3.64 -2.17 -18.13
CA ALA A 84 -4.24 -1.85 -16.83
C ALA A 84 -4.89 -0.45 -16.83
N LEU A 85 -4.23 0.54 -17.43
CA LEU A 85 -4.75 1.90 -17.52
C LEU A 85 -5.92 1.99 -18.51
N ASP A 86 -5.87 1.36 -19.68
CA ASP A 86 -6.99 1.37 -20.62
C ASP A 86 -8.24 0.71 -20.03
N GLU A 87 -8.11 -0.44 -19.35
CA GLU A 87 -9.23 -1.07 -18.60
C GLU A 87 -9.83 -0.09 -17.57
N THR A 88 -8.96 0.56 -16.81
CA THR A 88 -9.34 1.52 -15.76
C THR A 88 -10.02 2.76 -16.32
N MET A 89 -9.45 3.38 -17.36
CA MET A 89 -9.99 4.58 -17.97
C MET A 89 -11.34 4.31 -18.63
N ASN A 90 -11.49 3.15 -19.29
CA ASN A 90 -12.78 2.75 -19.86
C ASN A 90 -13.86 2.62 -18.78
N TYR A 91 -13.54 1.96 -17.66
CA TYR A 91 -14.46 1.85 -16.52
C TYR A 91 -14.85 3.22 -15.95
N LEU A 92 -13.86 4.09 -15.70
CA LEU A 92 -14.10 5.42 -15.12
C LEU A 92 -14.91 6.33 -16.04
N GLN A 93 -14.65 6.29 -17.35
CA GLN A 93 -15.43 7.04 -18.33
C GLN A 93 -16.89 6.56 -18.41
N GLN A 94 -17.13 5.24 -18.34
CA GLN A 94 -18.49 4.69 -18.24
C GLN A 94 -19.20 5.17 -16.97
N ARG A 95 -18.48 5.24 -15.85
CA ARG A 95 -19.03 5.73 -14.58
C ARG A 95 -19.38 7.21 -14.63
N VAL A 96 -18.52 8.06 -15.22
CA VAL A 96 -18.83 9.49 -15.48
C VAL A 96 -20.01 9.65 -16.45
N ALA A 97 -20.16 8.76 -17.44
CA ALA A 97 -21.29 8.79 -18.35
C ALA A 97 -22.62 8.49 -17.64
N LYS A 98 -22.59 7.59 -16.66
CA LYS A 98 -23.75 7.18 -15.85
C LYS A 98 -24.10 8.20 -14.74
N ASP A 99 -23.10 8.82 -14.13
CA ASP A 99 -23.25 9.80 -13.05
C ASP A 99 -22.35 11.01 -13.30
N LYS A 100 -22.98 12.16 -13.60
CA LYS A 100 -22.26 13.42 -13.87
C LYS A 100 -21.62 14.04 -12.64
N SER A 101 -22.03 13.65 -11.44
CA SER A 101 -21.42 14.12 -10.19
C SER A 101 -20.14 13.35 -9.85
N PHE A 102 -19.96 12.16 -10.42
CA PHE A 102 -18.77 11.37 -10.22
C PHE A 102 -17.55 12.05 -10.85
N SER A 103 -16.53 12.30 -10.04
CA SER A 103 -15.25 12.87 -10.47
C SER A 103 -14.12 11.96 -10.03
N TYR A 104 -13.09 11.86 -10.86
CA TYR A 104 -11.96 10.99 -10.57
C TYR A 104 -10.63 11.63 -10.95
N GLU A 105 -9.57 11.01 -10.49
CA GLU A 105 -8.23 11.15 -11.06
C GLU A 105 -7.47 9.83 -11.01
N VAL A 106 -6.53 9.68 -11.94
CA VAL A 106 -5.55 8.59 -11.98
C VAL A 106 -4.17 9.19 -11.78
N LEU A 107 -3.45 8.66 -10.80
CA LEU A 107 -2.11 9.08 -10.44
C LEU A 107 -1.16 7.93 -10.70
N ILE A 108 -0.23 8.13 -11.64
CA ILE A 108 0.80 7.16 -12.00
C ILE A 108 2.11 7.58 -11.33
N ILE A 109 2.72 6.69 -10.55
CA ILE A 109 3.94 6.99 -9.81
C ILE A 109 5.05 6.14 -10.39
N ASP A 110 5.91 6.77 -11.19
CA ASP A 110 7.10 6.12 -11.72
C ASP A 110 8.19 6.07 -10.64
N ASP A 111 8.48 4.87 -10.15
CA ASP A 111 9.52 4.59 -9.15
C ASP A 111 10.91 4.49 -9.81
N GLY A 112 11.23 5.43 -10.70
CA GLY A 112 12.51 5.51 -11.39
C GLY A 112 12.73 4.39 -12.42
N SER A 113 11.75 4.17 -13.31
CA SER A 113 11.87 3.16 -14.37
C SER A 113 13.00 3.48 -15.35
N LYS A 114 13.57 2.41 -15.91
CA LYS A 114 14.64 2.45 -16.92
C LYS A 114 14.16 2.10 -18.34
N ASP A 115 12.94 1.59 -18.47
CA ASP A 115 12.28 1.29 -19.74
C ASP A 115 11.37 2.45 -20.19
N GLY A 116 10.50 2.22 -21.18
CA GLY A 116 9.56 3.22 -21.70
C GLY A 116 8.36 3.54 -20.81
N THR A 117 8.30 3.08 -19.55
CA THR A 117 7.17 3.32 -18.62
C THR A 117 6.81 4.81 -18.52
N LYS A 118 7.82 5.69 -18.43
CA LYS A 118 7.60 7.15 -18.35
C LYS A 118 6.87 7.67 -19.57
N ARG A 119 7.29 7.27 -20.77
CA ARG A 119 6.67 7.65 -22.04
C ARG A 119 5.19 7.24 -22.06
N VAL A 120 4.92 5.97 -21.73
CA VAL A 120 3.55 5.45 -21.64
C VAL A 120 2.70 6.31 -20.70
N ALA A 121 3.20 6.58 -19.48
CA ALA A 121 2.48 7.38 -18.51
C ALA A 121 2.14 8.80 -19.03
N PHE A 122 3.11 9.47 -19.68
CA PHE A 122 2.87 10.79 -20.30
C PHE A 122 1.89 10.75 -21.47
N ASP A 123 1.86 9.67 -22.25
CA ASP A 123 0.90 9.53 -23.34
C ASP A 123 -0.54 9.45 -22.81
N PHE A 124 -0.77 8.82 -21.66
CA PHE A 124 -2.06 8.85 -20.96
C PHE A 124 -2.43 10.24 -20.46
N VAL A 125 -1.48 11.02 -19.91
CA VAL A 125 -1.73 12.43 -19.53
C VAL A 125 -2.14 13.25 -20.75
N LYS A 126 -1.46 13.09 -21.89
CA LYS A 126 -1.82 13.79 -23.14
C LYS A 126 -3.21 13.39 -23.63
N LYS A 127 -3.56 12.11 -23.55
CA LYS A 127 -4.85 11.57 -24.00
C LYS A 127 -6.03 12.06 -23.15
N TYR A 128 -5.90 12.06 -21.83
CA TYR A 128 -7.02 12.30 -20.91
C TYR A 128 -6.98 13.65 -20.18
N GLY A 129 -5.89 14.40 -20.31
CA GLY A 129 -5.69 15.71 -19.68
C GLY A 129 -5.17 15.61 -18.26
N VAL A 130 -4.42 16.63 -17.84
CA VAL A 130 -3.74 16.69 -16.55
C VAL A 130 -4.68 16.73 -15.34
N ASP A 131 -5.95 17.10 -15.55
CA ASP A 131 -6.95 17.06 -14.48
C ASP A 131 -7.43 15.63 -14.16
N ASN A 132 -7.43 14.72 -15.14
CA ASN A 132 -7.88 13.33 -14.93
C ASN A 132 -6.71 12.37 -14.77
N VAL A 133 -5.56 12.62 -15.39
CA VAL A 133 -4.38 11.74 -15.30
C VAL A 133 -3.16 12.58 -14.98
N ARG A 134 -2.43 12.17 -13.93
CA ARG A 134 -1.23 12.85 -13.44
C ARG A 134 -0.10 11.85 -13.23
N VAL A 135 1.13 12.31 -13.37
CA VAL A 135 2.33 11.48 -13.22
C VAL A 135 3.26 12.10 -12.20
N ILE A 136 3.78 11.29 -11.27
CA ILE A 136 4.84 11.65 -10.34
C ILE A 136 6.08 10.82 -10.69
N LEU A 137 7.21 11.48 -10.94
CA LEU A 137 8.49 10.82 -11.19
C LEU A 137 9.35 10.87 -9.92
N LEU A 138 9.70 9.71 -9.36
CA LEU A 138 10.59 9.65 -8.19
C LEU A 138 12.08 9.76 -8.54
N GLY A 139 12.42 9.65 -9.83
CA GLY A 139 13.79 9.78 -10.36
C GLY A 139 14.68 8.56 -10.14
N LYS A 140 14.52 7.83 -9.03
CA LYS A 140 15.19 6.56 -8.75
C LYS A 140 14.26 5.59 -8.03
N ASN A 141 14.59 4.30 -8.05
CA ASN A 141 13.81 3.28 -7.36
C ASN A 141 13.99 3.36 -5.85
N HIS A 142 12.89 3.63 -5.15
CA HIS A 142 12.77 3.65 -3.70
C HIS A 142 12.01 2.45 -3.15
N GLY A 143 11.19 1.81 -3.97
CA GLY A 143 10.34 0.69 -3.63
C GLY A 143 8.86 1.05 -3.69
N LYS A 144 8.04 0.01 -3.88
CA LYS A 144 6.59 0.09 -4.04
C LYS A 144 5.91 0.89 -2.93
N GLY A 145 6.27 0.67 -1.67
CA GLY A 145 5.72 1.40 -0.52
C GLY A 145 5.96 2.91 -0.58
N GLU A 146 7.15 3.36 -1.01
CA GLU A 146 7.42 4.79 -1.18
C GLU A 146 6.62 5.38 -2.35
N ALA A 147 6.52 4.66 -3.47
CA ALA A 147 5.73 5.08 -4.62
C ALA A 147 4.25 5.27 -4.25
N ILE A 148 3.67 4.31 -3.53
CA ILE A 148 2.29 4.40 -3.06
C ILE A 148 2.13 5.52 -2.04
N ARG A 149 3.04 5.62 -1.06
CA ARG A 149 3.00 6.71 -0.07
C ARG A 149 2.98 8.06 -0.76
N LYS A 150 3.84 8.27 -1.75
CA LYS A 150 3.86 9.50 -2.55
C LYS A 150 2.56 9.73 -3.30
N GLY A 151 2.03 8.70 -3.96
CA GLY A 151 0.74 8.78 -4.63
C GLY A 151 -0.40 9.17 -3.69
N MET A 152 -0.47 8.54 -2.52
CA MET A 152 -1.51 8.79 -1.53
C MET A 152 -1.42 10.22 -0.98
N LEU A 153 -0.21 10.68 -0.61
CA LEU A 153 0.00 12.02 -0.05
C LEU A 153 -0.26 13.16 -1.05
N HIS A 154 -0.28 12.88 -2.35
CA HIS A 154 -0.50 13.87 -3.42
C HIS A 154 -1.81 13.65 -4.21
N SER A 155 -2.76 12.99 -3.58
CA SER A 155 -4.08 12.68 -4.16
C SER A 155 -5.16 13.67 -3.70
N ARG A 156 -6.17 13.86 -4.55
CA ARG A 156 -7.28 14.80 -4.40
C ARG A 156 -8.62 14.15 -4.05
N GLY A 157 -8.67 12.82 -4.01
CA GLY A 157 -9.87 12.02 -3.81
C GLY A 157 -10.41 12.03 -2.38
N GLU A 158 -11.73 11.92 -2.23
CA GLU A 158 -12.38 11.53 -0.98
C GLU A 158 -12.11 10.06 -0.64
N LEU A 159 -12.15 9.22 -1.66
CA LEU A 159 -11.71 7.83 -1.64
C LEU A 159 -10.43 7.69 -2.47
N LEU A 160 -9.50 6.90 -1.96
CA LEU A 160 -8.22 6.64 -2.59
C LEU A 160 -8.08 5.14 -2.79
N LEU A 161 -7.85 4.70 -4.01
CA LEU A 161 -7.70 3.30 -4.37
C LEU A 161 -6.29 3.06 -4.88
N MET A 162 -5.55 2.20 -4.19
CA MET A 162 -4.30 1.64 -4.68
C MET A 162 -4.59 0.43 -5.57
N LEU A 163 -3.92 0.34 -6.71
CA LEU A 163 -3.99 -0.82 -7.61
C LEU A 163 -2.63 -1.10 -8.24
N ASP A 164 -2.35 -2.37 -8.49
CA ASP A 164 -1.13 -2.78 -9.18
C ASP A 164 -1.17 -2.40 -10.66
N ALA A 165 -0.04 -1.94 -11.20
CA ALA A 165 0.12 -1.56 -12.60
C ALA A 165 0.13 -2.74 -13.58
N ASP A 166 0.00 -3.97 -13.10
CA ASP A 166 0.02 -5.17 -13.93
C ASP A 166 -1.37 -5.64 -14.40
N GLY A 167 -2.45 -5.03 -13.91
CA GLY A 167 -3.82 -5.39 -14.26
C GLY A 167 -4.26 -6.73 -13.67
N ALA A 168 -3.58 -7.25 -12.64
CA ALA A 168 -3.90 -8.54 -12.06
C ALA A 168 -5.27 -8.56 -11.34
N THR A 169 -5.71 -7.41 -10.80
CA THR A 169 -7.03 -7.26 -10.17
C THR A 169 -7.97 -6.50 -11.09
N LYS A 170 -9.21 -6.97 -11.22
CA LYS A 170 -10.22 -6.29 -12.05
C LYS A 170 -10.68 -4.99 -11.42
N VAL A 171 -10.63 -3.90 -12.19
CA VAL A 171 -10.98 -2.56 -11.72
C VAL A 171 -12.45 -2.50 -11.26
N THR A 172 -13.33 -3.28 -11.91
CA THR A 172 -14.76 -3.36 -11.58
C THR A 172 -15.05 -3.78 -10.14
N ASP A 173 -14.12 -4.47 -9.47
CA ASP A 173 -14.29 -4.83 -8.06
C ASP A 173 -14.15 -3.65 -7.10
N LEU A 174 -13.77 -2.45 -7.59
CA LEU A 174 -13.71 -1.24 -6.76
C LEU A 174 -15.07 -0.92 -6.13
N GLU A 175 -16.18 -1.19 -6.84
CA GLU A 175 -17.53 -0.96 -6.33
C GLU A 175 -17.81 -1.81 -5.09
N LYS A 176 -17.22 -3.01 -5.00
CA LYS A 176 -17.38 -3.88 -3.82
C LYS A 176 -16.74 -3.24 -2.60
N LEU A 177 -15.51 -2.73 -2.74
CA LEU A 177 -14.79 -2.06 -1.65
C LEU A 177 -15.52 -0.78 -1.26
N GLU A 178 -15.87 0.05 -2.24
CA GLU A 178 -16.59 1.30 -2.06
C GLU A 178 -17.91 1.10 -1.30
N ASN A 179 -18.75 0.16 -1.74
CA ASN A 179 -20.03 -0.12 -1.10
C ASN A 179 -19.86 -0.56 0.36
N GLN A 180 -18.84 -1.37 0.67
CA GLN A 180 -18.58 -1.79 2.04
C GLN A 180 -18.12 -0.63 2.93
N ILE A 181 -17.28 0.28 2.41
CA ILE A 181 -16.90 1.50 3.15
C ILE A 181 -18.14 2.34 3.43
N HIS A 182 -19.01 2.58 2.45
CA HIS A 182 -20.25 3.35 2.65
C HIS A 182 -21.16 2.73 3.72
N VAL A 183 -21.32 1.39 3.72
CA VAL A 183 -22.12 0.68 4.71
C VAL A 183 -21.57 0.86 6.12
N VAL A 184 -20.26 0.76 6.30
CA VAL A 184 -19.61 0.90 7.61
C VAL A 184 -19.64 2.35 8.07
N ALA A 185 -19.32 3.29 7.19
CA ALA A 185 -19.30 4.71 7.50
C ALA A 185 -20.67 5.20 7.98
N ARG A 186 -21.77 4.77 7.34
CA ARG A 186 -23.14 5.11 7.78
C ARG A 186 -23.51 4.53 9.15
N LYS A 187 -23.01 3.34 9.49
CA LYS A 187 -23.29 2.70 10.79
C LYS A 187 -22.60 3.42 11.94
N ASP A 188 -21.40 3.93 11.71
CA ASP A 188 -20.66 4.68 12.73
C ASP A 188 -21.33 6.03 13.01
N THR A 189 -21.82 6.73 11.99
CA THR A 189 -22.54 8.01 12.15
C THR A 189 -23.83 7.86 12.98
N HIS A 190 -24.62 6.80 12.73
CA HIS A 190 -25.84 6.54 13.52
C HIS A 190 -25.58 6.20 14.99
N ARG A 191 -24.34 5.84 15.37
CA ARG A 191 -23.97 5.65 16.79
C ARG A 191 -23.63 6.95 17.50
N GLU A 192 -23.15 7.97 16.79
CA GLU A 192 -22.79 9.28 17.34
C GLU A 192 -23.97 10.28 17.31
N ASP A 193 -24.85 10.20 16.30
CA ASP A 193 -25.97 11.13 16.07
C ASP A 193 -27.18 10.94 17.02
N SER A 194 -27.03 10.21 18.12
CA SER A 194 -28.00 10.27 19.23
C SER A 194 -27.87 11.56 20.06
N ALA A 195 -26.94 12.47 19.73
CA ALA A 195 -26.63 13.64 20.55
C ALA A 195 -26.40 15.00 19.83
N ALA A 196 -26.35 15.13 18.50
CA ALA A 196 -26.22 16.45 17.86
C ALA A 196 -26.67 16.49 16.40
N SER A 197 -27.31 17.61 16.03
CA SER A 197 -27.85 17.94 14.71
C SER A 197 -26.81 18.51 13.73
N ASP A 198 -27.04 18.28 12.43
CA ASP A 198 -26.68 19.16 11.29
C ASP A 198 -25.21 19.28 10.80
N THR A 199 -24.33 18.32 11.07
CA THR A 199 -23.11 18.17 10.25
C THR A 199 -23.34 17.24 9.06
N SER A 200 -23.26 17.78 7.84
CA SER A 200 -23.26 17.02 6.58
C SER A 200 -22.20 15.91 6.64
N PHE A 201 -22.66 14.67 6.79
CA PHE A 201 -21.81 13.49 6.79
C PHE A 201 -20.99 13.41 5.49
N ARG A 202 -19.65 13.39 5.63
CA ARG A 202 -18.72 13.19 4.51
C ARG A 202 -17.92 11.92 4.74
N ILE A 203 -17.95 11.03 3.75
CA ILE A 203 -17.21 9.77 3.79
C ILE A 203 -15.70 9.98 3.93
N SER A 204 -15.18 11.11 3.44
CA SER A 204 -13.77 11.48 3.52
C SER A 204 -13.28 11.75 4.94
N ASP A 205 -14.18 12.03 5.89
CA ASP A 205 -13.83 12.35 7.28
C ASP A 205 -13.80 11.10 8.18
N VAL A 206 -14.56 10.04 7.83
CA VAL A 206 -14.60 8.80 8.62
C VAL A 206 -13.46 7.86 8.23
N PRO A 207 -12.53 7.53 9.13
CA PRO A 207 -11.35 6.74 8.77
C PRO A 207 -11.71 5.26 8.66
N ILE A 208 -11.73 4.73 7.45
CA ILE A 208 -11.96 3.30 7.11
C ILE A 208 -10.98 2.87 6.02
N VAL A 209 -10.56 1.60 6.06
CA VAL A 209 -9.78 0.93 5.01
C VAL A 209 -10.44 -0.37 4.56
N ALA A 210 -10.52 -0.58 3.25
CA ALA A 210 -10.98 -1.82 2.64
C ALA A 210 -9.84 -2.51 1.88
N PHE A 211 -9.52 -3.73 2.27
CA PHE A 211 -8.51 -4.59 1.67
C PHE A 211 -9.18 -5.56 0.70
N GLY A 212 -8.77 -5.54 -0.57
CA GLY A 212 -9.04 -6.63 -1.49
C GLY A 212 -8.33 -7.90 -1.02
N SER A 213 -8.93 -9.06 -1.25
CA SER A 213 -8.41 -10.35 -0.80
C SER A 213 -8.52 -11.43 -1.85
N ARG A 214 -7.42 -12.14 -2.04
CA ARG A 214 -7.28 -13.33 -2.88
C ARG A 214 -7.32 -14.62 -2.05
N ALA A 215 -7.60 -14.54 -0.75
CA ALA A 215 -7.58 -15.71 0.15
C ALA A 215 -8.51 -16.84 -0.34
N HIS A 216 -9.64 -16.51 -0.96
CA HIS A 216 -10.56 -17.48 -1.56
C HIS A 216 -9.99 -18.22 -2.79
N LEU A 217 -8.96 -17.67 -3.45
CA LEU A 217 -8.22 -18.31 -4.54
C LEU A 217 -7.05 -19.15 -4.03
N GLU A 218 -6.53 -18.81 -2.85
CA GLU A 218 -5.43 -19.54 -2.19
C GLU A 218 -5.83 -21.00 -1.95
N GLU A 219 -7.05 -21.27 -1.51
CA GLU A 219 -7.56 -22.62 -1.29
C GLU A 219 -7.49 -23.48 -2.56
N LYS A 220 -7.84 -22.90 -3.72
CA LYS A 220 -7.75 -23.58 -5.03
C LYS A 220 -6.30 -23.80 -5.47
N ALA A 221 -5.40 -22.86 -5.17
CA ALA A 221 -3.99 -22.94 -5.55
C ALA A 221 -3.16 -23.86 -4.62
N LEU A 222 -3.55 -24.02 -3.35
CA LEU A 222 -2.86 -24.87 -2.38
C LEU A 222 -2.89 -26.35 -2.76
N ALA A 223 -3.95 -26.79 -3.46
CA ALA A 223 -4.11 -28.15 -3.93
C ALA A 223 -3.10 -28.56 -5.02
N THR A 224 -2.49 -27.60 -5.73
CA THR A 224 -1.63 -27.87 -6.89
C THR A 224 -0.16 -27.49 -6.68
N ARG A 225 0.17 -26.81 -5.58
CA ARG A 225 1.52 -26.26 -5.30
C ARG A 225 2.43 -27.22 -4.54
N LYS A 226 3.74 -27.11 -4.79
CA LYS A 226 4.78 -27.85 -4.06
C LYS A 226 4.75 -27.52 -2.57
N TRP A 227 4.90 -28.54 -1.72
CA TRP A 227 4.76 -28.45 -0.25
C TRP A 227 5.63 -27.36 0.41
N TYR A 228 6.87 -27.16 -0.05
CA TYR A 228 7.77 -26.17 0.54
C TYR A 228 7.30 -24.73 0.35
N ARG A 229 6.56 -24.43 -0.75
CA ARG A 229 5.96 -23.11 -0.95
C ARG A 229 4.85 -22.87 0.06
N ASN A 230 4.08 -23.91 0.38
CA ASN A 230 3.03 -23.85 1.40
C ASN A 230 3.63 -23.65 2.80
N PHE A 231 4.75 -24.31 3.10
CA PHE A 231 5.48 -24.10 4.36
C PHE A 231 6.00 -22.67 4.49
N LEU A 232 6.69 -22.14 3.47
CA LEU A 232 7.21 -20.78 3.47
C LEU A 232 6.10 -19.73 3.60
N MET A 233 4.98 -19.93 2.92
CA MET A 233 3.81 -19.06 2.99
C MET A 233 3.19 -19.06 4.39
N LYS A 234 2.98 -20.24 4.99
CA LYS A 234 2.49 -20.36 6.38
C LYS A 234 3.46 -19.71 7.37
N GLY A 235 4.76 -19.88 7.18
CA GLY A 235 5.79 -19.21 7.98
C GLY A 235 5.71 -17.68 7.86
N PHE A 236 5.55 -17.16 6.64
CA PHE A 236 5.35 -15.73 6.43
C PHE A 236 4.07 -15.21 7.10
N HIS A 237 2.94 -15.93 6.98
CA HIS A 237 1.70 -15.57 7.66
C HIS A 237 1.87 -15.54 9.19
N LEU A 238 2.63 -16.48 9.77
CA LEU A 238 2.95 -16.45 11.19
C LEU A 238 3.76 -15.21 11.57
N VAL A 239 4.77 -14.84 10.78
CA VAL A 239 5.57 -13.62 11.05
C VAL A 239 4.70 -12.37 10.95
N VAL A 240 3.81 -12.27 9.95
CA VAL A 240 2.85 -11.17 9.82
C VAL A 240 1.92 -11.10 11.05
N LEU A 241 1.39 -12.25 11.49
CA LEU A 241 0.55 -12.33 12.68
C LEU A 241 1.29 -11.86 13.93
N LEU A 242 2.54 -12.28 14.12
CA LEU A 242 3.35 -11.90 15.28
C LEU A 242 3.76 -10.42 15.28
N THR A 243 3.79 -9.78 14.11
CA THR A 243 4.28 -8.39 13.95
C THR A 243 3.14 -7.38 13.92
N ALA A 244 2.15 -7.57 13.04
CA ALA A 244 1.00 -6.67 12.90
C ALA A 244 -0.23 -7.13 13.69
N GLY A 245 -0.30 -8.39 14.13
CA GLY A 245 -1.47 -8.98 14.82
C GLY A 245 -2.55 -9.51 13.86
N PRO A 246 -3.64 -10.11 14.38
CA PRO A 246 -4.73 -10.67 13.56
C PRO A 246 -5.63 -9.59 12.96
N GLY A 247 -6.24 -9.84 11.80
CA GLY A 247 -7.28 -8.94 11.26
C GLY A 247 -7.52 -9.08 9.76
N ILE A 248 -6.44 -9.03 8.97
CA ILE A 248 -6.48 -9.20 7.51
C ILE A 248 -5.68 -10.43 7.13
N ARG A 249 -6.27 -11.34 6.35
CA ARG A 249 -5.61 -12.57 5.89
C ARG A 249 -4.69 -12.28 4.70
N ASP A 250 -5.20 -11.65 3.64
CA ASP A 250 -4.40 -11.27 2.46
C ASP A 250 -3.91 -9.82 2.54
N THR A 251 -2.86 -9.59 3.33
CA THR A 251 -2.26 -8.26 3.45
C THR A 251 -1.61 -7.78 2.15
N GLN A 252 -1.16 -8.70 1.28
CA GLN A 252 -0.33 -8.39 0.12
C GLN A 252 -1.11 -8.15 -1.18
N CYS A 253 -2.44 -8.17 -1.15
CA CYS A 253 -3.23 -7.84 -2.32
C CYS A 253 -3.01 -6.37 -2.72
N GLY A 254 -2.62 -6.10 -3.97
CA GLY A 254 -2.37 -4.74 -4.46
C GLY A 254 -3.60 -3.85 -4.58
N PHE A 255 -4.79 -4.34 -4.21
CA PHE A 255 -6.07 -3.65 -4.39
C PHE A 255 -6.63 -3.22 -3.03
N LYS A 256 -6.47 -1.94 -2.67
CA LYS A 256 -6.86 -1.44 -1.34
C LYS A 256 -7.44 -0.03 -1.43
N MET A 257 -8.60 0.18 -0.82
CA MET A 257 -9.29 1.46 -0.79
C MET A 257 -9.23 2.09 0.60
N PHE A 258 -8.97 3.38 0.63
CA PHE A 258 -8.81 4.19 1.83
C PHE A 258 -9.74 5.39 1.73
N THR A 259 -10.38 5.72 2.83
CA THR A 259 -10.96 7.06 3.03
C THR A 259 -9.84 8.09 3.18
N ARG A 260 -10.10 9.35 2.79
CA ARG A 260 -9.11 10.44 2.88
C ARG A 260 -8.54 10.59 4.30
N SER A 261 -9.39 10.56 5.33
CA SER A 261 -8.95 10.67 6.72
C SER A 261 -8.09 9.48 7.18
N ALA A 262 -8.39 8.25 6.74
CA ALA A 262 -7.51 7.11 6.98
C ALA A 262 -6.17 7.28 6.26
N ALA A 263 -6.19 7.68 4.98
CA ALA A 263 -4.97 7.88 4.19
C ALA A 263 -4.03 8.94 4.82
N ARG A 264 -4.58 10.05 5.32
CA ARG A 264 -3.82 11.09 6.06
C ARG A 264 -3.02 10.49 7.22
N LYS A 265 -3.69 9.73 8.08
CA LYS A 265 -3.06 9.11 9.27
C LYS A 265 -2.03 8.05 8.87
N LEU A 266 -2.37 7.18 7.92
CA LEU A 266 -1.55 6.03 7.58
C LEU A 266 -0.30 6.43 6.78
N PHE A 267 -0.44 7.17 5.68
CA PHE A 267 0.67 7.46 4.77
C PHE A 267 1.58 8.59 5.27
N ALA A 268 1.13 9.40 6.23
CA ALA A 268 2.03 10.30 6.97
C ALA A 268 2.98 9.54 7.91
N ASN A 269 2.57 8.34 8.37
CA ASN A 269 3.29 7.57 9.38
C ASN A 269 3.99 6.31 8.86
N ILE A 270 3.69 5.87 7.64
CA ILE A 270 4.33 4.69 7.02
C ILE A 270 5.83 4.94 6.80
N ARG A 271 6.66 3.94 7.10
CA ARG A 271 8.13 4.04 7.07
C ARG A 271 8.78 2.99 6.17
N LEU A 272 8.16 1.83 6.01
CA LEU A 272 8.62 0.78 5.13
C LEU A 272 8.39 1.19 3.67
N LYS A 273 9.47 1.19 2.89
CA LYS A 273 9.46 1.69 1.51
C LYS A 273 9.23 0.59 0.47
N ARG A 274 9.37 -0.68 0.85
CA ARG A 274 9.36 -1.82 -0.10
C ARG A 274 8.11 -2.68 0.09
N TRP A 275 8.24 -4.00 0.09
CA TRP A 275 7.12 -4.94 0.02
C TRP A 275 6.33 -5.08 1.32
N CYS A 276 6.95 -4.83 2.47
CA CYS A 276 6.31 -5.03 3.77
C CYS A 276 5.48 -3.83 4.26
N PHE A 277 5.39 -2.75 3.46
CA PHE A 277 4.55 -1.58 3.78
C PHE A 277 3.08 -1.95 4.04
N ASP A 278 2.56 -2.96 3.35
CA ASP A 278 1.20 -3.46 3.54
C ASP A 278 0.96 -4.01 4.94
N VAL A 279 1.97 -4.66 5.53
CA VAL A 279 1.91 -5.19 6.89
C VAL A 279 1.98 -4.05 7.91
N GLU A 280 2.78 -3.02 7.61
CA GLU A 280 2.82 -1.80 8.41
C GLU A 280 1.49 -1.04 8.39
N LEU A 281 0.79 -1.00 7.24
CA LEU A 281 -0.56 -0.43 7.16
C LEU A 281 -1.52 -1.12 8.14
N VAL A 282 -1.51 -2.46 8.20
CA VAL A 282 -2.35 -3.21 9.16
C VAL A 282 -1.99 -2.87 10.60
N PHE A 283 -0.69 -2.74 10.92
CA PHE A 283 -0.25 -2.32 12.24
C PHE A 283 -0.75 -0.90 12.58
N LEU A 284 -0.58 0.07 11.68
CA LEU A 284 -0.99 1.45 11.88
C LEU A 284 -2.51 1.61 11.96
N CYS A 285 -3.29 0.86 11.16
CA CYS A 285 -4.74 0.84 11.27
C CYS A 285 -5.19 0.47 12.69
N LYS A 286 -4.57 -0.55 13.30
CA LYS A 286 -4.89 -0.94 14.68
C LYS A 286 -4.45 0.11 15.69
N TRP A 287 -3.26 0.67 15.51
CA TRP A 287 -2.77 1.75 16.37
C TRP A 287 -3.76 2.93 16.41
N PHE A 288 -4.29 3.32 15.25
CA PHE A 288 -5.27 4.40 15.14
C PHE A 288 -6.73 3.96 15.33
N SER A 289 -6.99 2.67 15.63
CA SER A 289 -8.32 2.08 15.72
C SER A 289 -9.19 2.32 14.48
N ILE A 290 -8.58 2.28 13.30
CA ILE A 290 -9.23 2.41 12.00
C ILE A 290 -9.85 1.06 11.61
N PRO A 291 -11.17 0.98 11.36
CA PRO A 291 -11.82 -0.22 10.86
C PRO A 291 -11.18 -0.71 9.55
N MET A 292 -10.90 -2.01 9.51
CA MET A 292 -10.37 -2.70 8.33
C MET A 292 -11.37 -3.73 7.84
N LEU A 293 -11.69 -3.68 6.55
CA LEU A 293 -12.60 -4.60 5.87
C LEU A 293 -11.79 -5.50 4.95
N GLU A 294 -12.11 -6.79 4.86
CA GLU A 294 -11.50 -7.72 3.90
C GLU A 294 -12.55 -8.20 2.89
N ILE A 295 -12.35 -7.89 1.61
CA ILE A 295 -13.33 -8.12 0.53
C ILE A 295 -12.69 -8.99 -0.56
N SER A 296 -13.38 -10.07 -0.95
CA SER A 296 -12.93 -10.93 -2.06
C SER A 296 -12.95 -10.20 -3.40
N VAL A 297 -11.83 -10.26 -4.13
CA VAL A 297 -11.66 -9.64 -5.46
C VAL A 297 -11.26 -10.65 -6.52
N ASN A 298 -11.67 -10.41 -7.76
CA ASN A 298 -11.25 -11.18 -8.92
C ASN A 298 -9.81 -10.85 -9.26
N TRP A 299 -8.97 -11.87 -9.17
CA TRP A 299 -7.54 -11.76 -9.42
C TRP A 299 -7.08 -12.85 -10.38
N SER A 300 -6.25 -12.47 -11.33
CA SER A 300 -5.61 -13.37 -12.29
C SER A 300 -4.09 -13.25 -12.22
N GLU A 301 -3.39 -14.37 -12.40
CA GLU A 301 -1.93 -14.36 -12.43
C GLU A 301 -1.43 -13.74 -13.73
N ILE A 302 -0.68 -12.64 -13.59
CA ILE A 302 -0.02 -11.97 -14.71
C ILE A 302 1.47 -12.35 -14.69
N PRO A 303 2.03 -12.89 -15.78
CA PRO A 303 3.45 -13.23 -15.84
C PRO A 303 4.35 -11.98 -15.69
N GLY A 304 5.58 -12.17 -15.22
CA GLY A 304 6.56 -11.10 -15.06
C GLY A 304 6.61 -10.47 -13.66
N SER A 305 6.26 -11.23 -12.61
CA SER A 305 6.39 -10.78 -11.22
C SER A 305 7.78 -10.22 -10.91
N LYS A 306 7.80 -9.03 -10.30
CA LYS A 306 9.04 -8.34 -9.88
C LYS A 306 9.51 -8.80 -8.49
N VAL A 307 8.74 -9.65 -7.81
CA VAL A 307 9.11 -10.21 -6.50
C VAL A 307 10.07 -11.38 -6.71
N ASN A 308 11.35 -11.14 -6.50
CA ASN A 308 12.38 -12.19 -6.52
C ASN A 308 12.38 -12.95 -5.18
N PRO A 309 12.46 -14.29 -5.13
CA PRO A 309 12.64 -15.07 -3.89
C PRO A 309 13.79 -14.59 -3.00
N LEU A 310 14.85 -14.03 -3.57
CA LEU A 310 15.96 -13.40 -2.82
C LEU A 310 15.54 -12.16 -2.01
N SER A 311 14.31 -11.67 -2.19
CA SER A 311 13.74 -10.57 -1.41
C SER A 311 13.21 -11.01 -0.05
N ILE A 312 12.99 -12.32 0.17
CA ILE A 312 12.40 -12.85 1.41
C ILE A 312 13.21 -12.47 2.67
N PRO A 313 14.55 -12.59 2.70
CA PRO A 313 15.34 -12.16 3.86
C PRO A 313 15.18 -10.67 4.16
N ASN A 314 15.12 -9.83 3.12
CA ASN A 314 14.90 -8.40 3.27
C ASN A 314 13.50 -8.10 3.83
N MET A 315 12.48 -8.86 3.44
CA MET A 315 11.13 -8.72 3.97
C MET A 315 11.07 -9.10 5.46
N LEU A 316 11.69 -10.22 5.85
CA LEU A 316 11.78 -10.62 7.26
C LEU A 316 12.53 -9.58 8.08
N TRP A 317 13.61 -9.01 7.53
CA TRP A 317 14.35 -7.91 8.13
C TRP A 317 13.49 -6.65 8.31
N GLU A 318 12.72 -6.25 7.29
CA GLU A 318 11.79 -5.11 7.37
C GLU A 318 10.73 -5.32 8.46
N LEU A 319 10.18 -6.53 8.57
CA LEU A 319 9.20 -6.87 9.61
C LEU A 319 9.80 -6.86 11.02
N ALA A 320 11.03 -7.34 11.19
CA ALA A 320 11.75 -7.27 12.45
C ALA A 320 12.03 -5.81 12.86
N LEU A 321 12.53 -4.99 11.92
CA LEU A 321 12.76 -3.56 12.13
C LEU A 321 11.47 -2.83 12.50
N MET A 322 10.37 -3.11 11.81
CA MET A 322 9.06 -2.53 12.12
C MET A 322 8.59 -2.89 13.52
N SER A 323 8.67 -4.18 13.88
CA SER A 323 8.30 -4.68 15.20
C SER A 323 9.11 -4.00 16.30
N VAL A 324 10.44 -3.97 16.18
CA VAL A 324 11.30 -3.30 17.16
C VAL A 324 11.05 -1.79 17.16
N GLY A 325 11.01 -1.16 15.99
CA GLY A 325 10.86 0.29 15.82
C GLY A 325 9.61 0.84 16.50
N TYR A 326 8.45 0.23 16.28
CA TYR A 326 7.21 0.67 16.90
C TYR A 326 7.08 0.23 18.37
N ARG A 327 7.43 -1.02 18.72
CA ARG A 327 7.30 -1.51 20.12
C ARG A 327 8.20 -0.78 21.10
N THR A 328 9.39 -0.38 20.66
CA THR A 328 10.33 0.41 21.48
C THR A 328 10.08 1.92 21.41
N ARG A 329 9.04 2.36 20.67
CA ARG A 329 8.72 3.78 20.40
C ARG A 329 9.87 4.57 19.75
N MET A 330 10.85 3.89 19.16
CA MET A 330 11.88 4.53 18.33
C MET A 330 11.26 5.19 17.10
N TRP A 331 10.24 4.56 16.52
CA TRP A 331 9.45 5.09 15.42
C TRP A 331 8.24 5.82 15.99
N LYS A 332 8.31 7.14 16.00
CA LYS A 332 7.20 7.99 16.45
C LYS A 332 6.07 7.93 15.44
N ILE A 333 4.85 7.80 15.97
CA ILE A 333 3.61 7.93 15.22
C ILE A 333 3.03 9.30 15.57
N ASN A 334 2.86 10.14 14.55
CA ASN A 334 2.23 11.44 14.68
C ASN A 334 0.71 11.24 14.58
N SER A 335 0.01 11.66 15.62
CA SER A 335 -1.45 11.57 15.74
C SER A 335 -2.18 12.64 14.97
#